data_AF-B7P9W1-F1
#
_entry.id   AF-B7P9W1-F1
#
_cell.length_a   1.000
_cell.length_b   1.000
_cell.length_c   1.000
_cell.angle_alpha   90.00
_cell.angle_beta   90.00
_cell.angle_gamma   90.00
#
_symmetry.space_group_name_H-M   'P 1'
#
loop_
_entity.id
_entity.type
_entity.pdbx_description
1 polymer ?
#
loop_
_entity_poly.entity_id
_entity_poly.type
_entity_poly.pdbx_seq_one_letter_code
_entity_poly.pdbx_strand_id
1 'polypeptide(L)' 'MGCGRTLLEPNGLVSSPELVNSVTPPAEGEHCEWRITATHGERIVLNVTELDIYESDNCETDYIEVRDGYWHKSPLLGE' A
#
# COMPACT_ATOMS: atom_id res chain seq x y z
N MET A 1 -0.77 -10.56 13.45
CA MET A 1 -1.54 -9.29 13.51
C MET A 1 -1.59 -8.78 12.09
N GLY A 2 -2.78 -8.56 11.53
CA GLY A 2 -2.90 -8.13 10.13
C GLY A 2 -2.50 -6.67 9.95
N CYS A 3 -2.07 -6.32 8.75
CA CYS A 3 -1.80 -4.97 8.31
C CYS A 3 -2.85 -4.50 7.29
N GLY A 4 -2.91 -3.20 7.05
CA GLY A 4 -3.92 -2.61 6.16
C GLY A 4 -5.20 -2.17 6.89
N ARG A 5 -5.85 -1.14 6.35
CA ARG A 5 -7.12 -0.60 6.88
C ARG A 5 -7.85 0.24 5.83
N THR A 6 -9.13 0.49 6.06
CA THR A 6 -9.86 1.55 5.33
C THR A 6 -9.61 2.89 6.00
N LEU A 7 -9.24 3.88 5.20
CA LEU A 7 -8.96 5.26 5.57
C LEU A 7 -10.11 6.12 5.04
N LEU A 8 -10.73 6.87 5.95
CA LEU A 8 -11.91 7.71 5.67
C LEU A 8 -11.60 9.19 5.91
N GLU A 9 -10.46 9.48 6.51
CA GLU A 9 -9.97 10.81 6.80
C GLU A 9 -9.62 11.52 5.48
N PRO A 10 -9.92 12.83 5.34
CA PRO A 10 -9.68 13.59 4.11
C PRO A 10 -8.19 13.76 3.78
N ASN A 11 -7.33 13.57 4.77
CA ASN A 11 -5.88 13.59 4.65
C ASN A 11 -5.26 12.65 5.70
N GLY A 12 -4.08 12.11 5.40
CA GLY A 12 -3.38 11.22 6.31
C GLY A 12 -2.05 10.74 5.75
N LEU A 13 -1.36 9.94 6.57
CA LEU A 13 -0.15 9.23 6.20
C LEU A 13 -0.42 7.73 6.26
N VAL A 14 0.11 7.01 5.28
CA VAL A 14 0.07 5.56 5.20
C VAL A 14 1.50 5.08 5.18
N SER A 15 1.81 4.14 6.07
CA SER A 15 3.09 3.47 6.11
C SER A 15 2.86 1.97 6.14
N SER A 16 3.79 1.21 5.56
CA SER A 16 3.92 -0.20 5.88
C SER A 16 4.08 -0.37 7.40
N PRO A 17 3.69 -1.51 7.97
CA PRO A 17 4.10 -1.86 9.32
C PRO A 17 5.61 -1.71 9.42
N GLU A 18 6.08 -0.99 10.44
CA GLU A 18 7.52 -0.96 10.72
C GLU A 18 7.95 -2.43 10.91
N LEU A 19 8.94 -2.86 10.14
CA LEU A 19 9.61 -4.14 10.32
C LEU A 19 10.31 -4.09 11.69
N VAL A 20 9.55 -4.36 12.75
CA VAL A 20 10.06 -4.32 14.12
C VAL A 20 11.06 -5.46 14.24
N ASN A 21 12.34 -5.09 14.13
CA ASN A 21 13.52 -5.96 14.10
C ASN A 21 13.75 -6.64 12.74
N SER A 22 14.70 -6.08 11.97
CA SER A 22 15.34 -6.58 10.74
C SER A 22 16.06 -7.93 10.88
N VAL A 23 15.43 -8.90 11.54
CA VAL A 23 15.92 -10.28 11.73
C VAL A 23 14.88 -11.31 11.26
N THR A 24 13.62 -10.88 11.07
CA THR A 24 12.58 -11.75 10.53
C THR A 24 12.11 -11.16 9.21
N PRO A 25 12.28 -11.84 8.06
CA PRO A 25 11.63 -11.41 6.83
C PRO A 25 10.12 -11.27 7.08
N PRO A 26 9.42 -10.35 6.40
CA PRO A 26 7.96 -10.34 6.43
C PRO A 26 7.49 -11.77 6.16
N ALA A 27 6.58 -12.27 6.99
CA ALA A 27 6.10 -13.64 6.86
C ALA A 27 5.62 -13.83 5.41
N GLU A 28 6.04 -14.91 4.74
CA GLU A 28 5.70 -15.11 3.33
C GLU A 28 4.18 -14.90 3.13
N GLY A 29 3.83 -13.91 2.30
CA GLY A 29 2.44 -13.50 2.07
C GLY A 29 1.91 -12.37 2.97
N GLU A 30 2.75 -11.49 3.52
CA GLU A 30 2.27 -10.24 4.13
C GLU A 30 1.73 -9.29 3.05
N HIS A 31 0.45 -9.44 2.73
CA HIS A 31 -0.27 -8.56 1.80
C HIS A 31 -1.04 -7.49 2.59
N CYS A 32 -0.43 -6.31 2.76
CA CYS A 32 -1.10 -5.16 3.37
C CYS A 32 -1.97 -4.44 2.33
N GLU A 33 -3.26 -4.30 2.62
CA GLU A 33 -4.19 -3.56 1.75
C GLU A 33 -4.73 -2.32 2.47
N TRP A 34 -4.48 -1.15 1.90
CA TRP A 34 -5.09 0.10 2.35
C TRP A 34 -6.15 0.58 1.37
N ARG A 35 -7.33 0.91 1.87
CA ARG A 35 -8.44 1.42 1.05
C ARG A 35 -8.73 2.86 1.43
N ILE A 36 -8.36 3.80 0.56
CA ILE A 36 -8.58 5.23 0.78
C ILE A 36 -9.90 5.61 0.13
N THR A 37 -10.82 6.17 0.92
CA THR A 37 -12.12 6.63 0.42
C THR A 37 -12.21 8.14 0.55
N ALA A 38 -12.41 8.82 -0.58
CA ALA A 38 -12.70 10.26 -0.59
C ALA A 38 -14.21 10.52 -0.59
N THR A 39 -14.60 11.73 -0.20
CA THR A 39 -16.00 12.16 -0.28
C THR A 39 -16.42 12.23 -1.75
N HIS A 40 -17.72 12.07 -2.01
CA HIS A 40 -18.24 12.16 -3.37
C HIS A 40 -17.87 13.50 -4.04
N GLY A 41 -17.26 13.44 -5.22
CA GLY A 41 -16.82 14.61 -5.99
C GLY A 41 -15.37 15.03 -5.73
N GLU A 42 -14.72 14.47 -4.71
CA GLU A 42 -13.30 14.70 -4.45
C GLU A 42 -12.41 13.68 -5.17
N ARG A 43 -11.12 14.00 -5.30
CA ARG A 43 -10.11 13.11 -5.87
C ARG A 43 -9.00 12.86 -4.86
N ILE A 44 -8.55 11.62 -4.79
CA ILE A 44 -7.41 11.24 -3.95
C ILE A 44 -6.14 11.66 -4.67
N VAL A 45 -5.26 12.36 -3.97
CA VAL A 45 -3.88 12.62 -4.39
C VAL A 45 -2.97 11.81 -3.49
N LEU A 46 -2.32 10.80 -4.06
CA LEU A 46 -1.35 9.97 -3.36
C LEU A 46 0.06 10.45 -3.70
N ASN A 47 0.89 10.66 -2.67
CA ASN A 47 2.30 11.00 -2.84
C ASN A 47 3.15 9.98 -2.07
N VAL A 48 4.03 9.29 -2.77
CA VAL A 48 4.98 8.34 -2.17
C VAL A 48 6.20 9.14 -1.74
N THR A 49 6.38 9.33 -0.44
CA THR A 49 7.46 10.16 0.13
C THR A 49 8.73 9.38 0.44
N GLU A 50 8.60 8.08 0.69
CA GLU A 50 9.70 7.17 1.00
C GLU A 50 9.33 5.79 0.45
N LEU A 51 10.29 5.13 -0.18
CA LEU A 51 10.16 3.78 -0.72
C LEU A 51 11.48 3.06 -0.52
N ASP A 52 11.46 2.04 0.33
CA ASP A 52 12.58 1.15 0.58
C ASP A 52 12.05 -0.29 0.48
N ILE A 53 12.22 -0.90 -0.69
CA ILE A 53 11.75 -2.24 -1.03
C ILE A 53 12.92 -3.05 -1.60
N TYR A 54 12.85 -4.38 -1.49
CA TYR A 54 13.90 -5.22 -2.04
C TYR A 54 13.92 -5.18 -3.57
N GLU A 55 15.06 -4.79 -4.15
CA GLU A 55 15.25 -4.78 -5.60
C GLU A 55 15.24 -6.21 -6.15
N SER A 56 14.37 -6.45 -7.14
CA SER A 56 14.26 -7.72 -7.85
C SER A 56 13.89 -7.47 -9.31
N ASP A 57 14.13 -8.47 -10.16
CA ASP A 57 13.68 -8.43 -11.54
C ASP A 57 12.15 -8.26 -11.58
N ASN A 58 11.68 -7.23 -12.27
CA ASN A 58 10.24 -6.88 -12.37
C ASN A 58 9.50 -6.71 -11.03
N CYS A 59 10.21 -6.33 -9.94
CA CYS A 59 9.61 -6.19 -8.61
C CYS A 59 8.90 -7.46 -8.09
N GLU A 60 9.37 -8.65 -8.48
CA GLU A 60 8.73 -9.93 -8.16
C GLU A 60 8.72 -10.28 -6.66
N THR A 61 9.66 -9.76 -5.86
CA THR A 61 9.67 -9.99 -4.40
C THR A 61 8.79 -9.01 -3.65
N ASP A 62 9.07 -7.71 -3.80
CA ASP A 62 8.40 -6.64 -3.06
C ASP A 62 7.96 -5.56 -4.06
N TYR A 63 6.72 -5.08 -3.91
CA TYR A 63 6.17 -4.03 -4.76
C TYR A 63 5.07 -3.26 -4.01
N ILE A 64 4.76 -2.06 -4.50
CA ILE A 64 3.59 -1.29 -4.08
C ILE A 64 2.66 -1.16 -5.27
N GLU A 65 1.50 -1.79 -5.18
CA GLU A 65 0.47 -1.72 -6.21
C GLU A 65 -0.58 -0.66 -5.88
N VAL A 66 -0.88 0.23 -6.83
CA VAL A 66 -1.91 1.26 -6.69
C VAL A 66 -3.04 1.03 -7.70
N ARG A 67 -4.28 0.89 -7.21
CA ARG A 67 -5.46 0.66 -8.05
C ARG A 67 -6.52 1.75 -7.90
N ASP A 68 -7.18 2.09 -9.01
CA ASP A 68 -8.28 3.05 -9.05
C ASP A 68 -9.62 2.40 -8.71
N GLY A 69 -9.89 2.28 -7.42
CA GLY A 69 -11.17 1.83 -6.89
C GLY A 69 -11.03 0.84 -5.73
N TYR A 70 -12.17 0.36 -5.24
CA TYR A 70 -12.25 -0.34 -3.95
C TYR A 70 -11.90 -1.84 -4.02
N TRP A 71 -11.78 -2.42 -5.21
CA TRP A 71 -11.63 -3.85 -5.40
C TRP A 71 -10.24 -4.22 -5.92
N HIS A 72 -9.70 -5.38 -5.54
CA HIS A 72 -8.41 -5.89 -6.02
C HIS A 72 -8.31 -6.07 -7.55
N LYS A 73 -9.43 -5.99 -8.29
CA LYS A 73 -9.46 -6.02 -9.77
C LYS A 73 -9.71 -4.65 -10.40
N SER A 74 -9.73 -3.59 -9.59
CA SER A 74 -9.81 -2.22 -10.08
C SER A 74 -8.64 -1.91 -11.03
N PRO A 75 -8.82 -0.98 -11.98
CA PRO A 75 -7.76 -0.56 -12.89
C PRO A 75 -6.44 -0.29 -12.17
N LEU A 76 -5.36 -0.90 -12.67
CA LEU A 76 -4.01 -0.68 -12.15
C LEU A 76 -3.52 0.70 -12.60
N LEU A 77 -3.05 1.51 -11.65
CA LEU A 77 -2.43 2.80 -11.92
C LEU A 77 -0.90 2.70 -11.97
N GLY A 78 -0.32 1.78 -11.19
CA GLY A 78 1.12 1.51 -11.17
C GLY A 78 1.50 0.41 -10.17
N GLU A 79 2.68 -0.15 -10.39
CA GLU A 79 3.39 -1.14 -9.56
C GLU A 79 4.89 -0.81 -9.53
#